data_AF-A0A960T296-F1
#
_entry.id   AF-A0A960T296-F1
#
_cell.length_a   1.000
_cell.length_b   1.000
_cell.length_c   1.000
_cell.angle_alpha   90.00
_cell.angle_beta   90.00
_cell.angle_gamma   90.00
#
_symmetry.space_group_name_H-M   'P 1'
#
loop_
_entity.id
_entity.type
_entity.pdbx_description
1 polymer ?
#
loop_
_entity_poly.entity_id
_entity_poly.type
_entity_poly.pdbx_seq_one_letter_code
_entity_poly.pdbx_strand_id
1 'polypeptide(L)'
;MRSGSVPTAARAAVSRDGNQLVFTLTRRDGAESPDVTATVESGTELSSWPDVWQIGQDTASSSAGVSVEENGSDDDIITVAIPLDGGAGRFARLVIARSS
;
A
#
# COMPACT_ATOMS: atom_id res chain seq x y z
N MET A 1 -19.19 -25.70 10.41
CA MET A 1 -18.06 -25.25 9.57
C MET A 1 -18.15 -23.75 9.42
N ARG A 2 -17.25 -22.99 10.03
CA ARG A 2 -16.98 -21.60 9.67
C ARG A 2 -15.49 -21.50 9.45
N SER A 3 -15.07 -21.82 8.24
CA SER A 3 -13.74 -21.45 7.75
C SER A 3 -13.84 -19.99 7.35
N GLY A 4 -13.71 -19.10 8.33
CA GLY A 4 -13.41 -17.70 8.05
C GLY A 4 -11.89 -17.61 7.92
N SER A 5 -11.40 -17.60 6.69
CA SER A 5 -10.00 -17.32 6.43
C SER A 5 -9.74 -15.89 6.90
N VAL A 6 -8.83 -15.71 7.86
CA VAL A 6 -8.29 -14.40 8.21
C VAL A 6 -7.65 -13.84 6.93
N PRO A 7 -8.06 -12.69 6.37
CA PRO A 7 -7.23 -12.05 5.36
C PRO A 7 -5.98 -11.59 6.10
N THR A 8 -4.87 -12.28 5.84
CA THR A 8 -3.59 -11.92 6.45
C THR A 8 -3.11 -10.61 5.86
N ALA A 9 -3.09 -9.57 6.67
CA ALA A 9 -2.01 -8.59 6.63
C ALA A 9 -1.57 -8.25 8.07
N ALA A 10 -1.07 -9.24 8.81
CA ALA A 10 -0.41 -9.01 10.10
C ALA A 10 1.00 -8.40 9.96
N ARG A 11 1.50 -8.26 8.72
CA ARG A 11 2.75 -7.59 8.33
C ARG A 11 2.60 -7.10 6.88
N ALA A 12 3.30 -6.02 6.53
CA ALA A 12 3.42 -5.62 5.13
C ALA A 12 4.00 -6.79 4.30
N ALA A 13 3.36 -7.06 3.17
CA ALA A 13 3.71 -8.15 2.26
C ALA A 13 3.90 -7.59 0.85
N VAL A 14 4.78 -8.25 0.10
CA VAL A 14 4.96 -7.98 -1.32
C VAL A 14 4.82 -9.28 -2.08
N SER A 15 4.05 -9.25 -3.16
CA SER A 15 3.93 -10.35 -4.11
C SER A 15 4.08 -9.83 -5.52
N ARG A 16 4.29 -10.74 -6.47
CA ARG A 16 4.24 -10.43 -7.90
C ARG A 16 3.00 -11.07 -8.48
N ASP A 17 2.19 -10.25 -9.16
CA ASP A 17 1.04 -10.72 -9.92
C ASP A 17 1.17 -10.24 -11.37
N GLY A 18 1.42 -11.18 -12.28
CA GLY A 18 1.70 -10.89 -13.69
C GLY A 18 2.80 -9.83 -13.89
N ASN A 19 2.39 -8.68 -14.43
CA ASN A 19 3.25 -7.53 -14.71
C ASN A 19 3.19 -6.44 -13.62
N GLN A 20 2.84 -6.81 -12.39
CA GLN A 20 2.76 -5.89 -11.26
C GLN A 20 3.46 -6.46 -10.04
N LEU A 21 4.05 -5.59 -9.23
CA LEU A 21 4.30 -5.84 -7.82
C LEU A 21 3.08 -5.39 -7.03
N VAL A 22 2.57 -6.27 -6.20
CA VAL A 22 1.44 -5.99 -5.32
C VAL A 22 1.98 -5.85 -3.92
N PHE A 23 1.87 -4.64 -3.37
CA PHE A 23 2.27 -4.34 -2.00
C PHE A 23 1.01 -4.24 -1.13
N THR A 24 0.92 -5.07 -0.10
CA THR A 24 -0.25 -5.12 0.80
C THR A 24 0.18 -4.83 2.23
N LEU A 25 -0.57 -3.99 2.94
CA LEU A 25 -0.33 -3.65 4.34
C LEU A 25 -1.64 -3.45 5.10
N THR A 26 -1.57 -3.55 6.42
CA THR A 26 -2.65 -3.10 7.31
C THR A 26 -2.42 -1.68 7.79
N ARG A 27 -3.51 -0.92 7.89
CA ARG A 27 -3.52 0.39 8.53
C ARG A 27 -4.50 0.35 9.69
N ARG A 28 -4.08 0.80 10.87
CA ARG A 28 -5.00 1.01 11.99
C ARG A 28 -5.78 2.30 11.76
N ASP A 29 -7.05 2.31 12.14
CA ASP A 29 -7.94 3.48 12.08
C ASP A 29 -7.30 4.76 12.65
N GLY A 30 -6.63 4.68 13.81
CA GLY A 30 -5.91 5.83 14.40
C GLY A 30 -4.75 6.42 13.57
N ALA A 31 -4.33 5.75 12.49
CA ALA A 31 -3.35 6.25 11.53
C ALA A 31 -3.97 6.97 10.32
N GLU A 32 -5.31 7.08 10.25
CA GLU A 32 -6.06 7.83 9.24
C GLU A 32 -6.18 9.34 9.53
N SER A 33 -5.46 9.78 10.57
CA SER A 33 -5.38 11.19 10.92
C SER A 33 -4.84 12.01 9.75
N PRO A 34 -5.37 13.22 9.52
CA PRO A 34 -4.82 14.17 8.54
C PRO A 34 -3.35 14.53 8.81
N ASP A 35 -2.83 14.27 10.01
CA ASP A 35 -1.44 14.54 10.37
C ASP A 35 -0.48 13.41 9.95
N VAL A 36 -1.00 12.27 9.48
CA VAL A 36 -0.22 11.15 9.00
C VAL A 36 -0.34 11.07 7.49
N THR A 37 0.78 11.20 6.78
CA THR A 37 0.82 10.94 5.34
C THR A 37 1.49 9.60 5.08
N ALA A 38 0.83 8.75 4.32
CA ALA A 38 1.37 7.47 3.86
C ALA A 38 1.51 7.47 2.33
N THR A 39 2.70 7.12 1.85
CA THR A 39 2.94 6.88 0.43
C THR A 39 3.67 5.56 0.23
N VAL A 40 3.41 4.93 -0.91
CA VAL A 40 4.34 3.94 -1.47
C VAL A 40 5.15 4.63 -2.54
N GLU A 41 6.46 4.43 -2.51
CA GLU A 41 7.35 4.95 -3.53
C GLU A 41 8.05 3.77 -4.22
N SER A 42 8.30 3.89 -5.52
CA SER A 42 8.97 2.84 -6.29
C SER A 42 10.00 3.39 -7.27
N GLY A 43 10.92 2.52 -7.67
CA GLY A 43 11.96 2.81 -8.64
C GLY A 43 12.72 1.55 -9.04
N THR A 44 13.52 1.64 -10.09
CA THR A 44 14.40 0.53 -10.54
C THR A 44 15.77 0.55 -9.84
N GLU A 45 16.06 1.61 -9.08
CA GLU A 45 17.32 1.80 -8.36
C GLU A 45 17.04 2.25 -6.93
N LEU A 46 17.81 1.77 -5.94
CA LEU A 46 17.62 2.16 -4.54
C LEU A 46 17.97 3.65 -4.25
N SER A 47 18.68 4.29 -5.18
CA SER A 47 19.04 5.71 -5.15
C SER A 47 17.96 6.65 -5.68
N SER A 48 16.94 6.15 -6.38
CA SER A 48 15.93 6.98 -7.06
C SER A 48 14.53 6.39 -6.96
N TRP A 49 13.56 7.22 -6.56
CA TRP A 49 12.17 6.81 -6.29
C TRP A 49 11.19 7.72 -7.06
N PRO A 50 11.16 7.65 -8.40
CA PRO A 50 10.43 8.60 -9.23
C PRO A 50 8.90 8.43 -9.16
N ASP A 51 8.41 7.27 -8.75
CA ASP A 51 6.99 6.96 -8.74
C ASP A 51 6.45 6.97 -7.32
N VAL A 52 5.33 7.65 -7.13
CA VAL A 52 4.72 7.88 -5.81
C VAL A 52 3.22 7.58 -5.88
N TRP A 53 2.74 6.74 -4.96
CA TRP A 53 1.34 6.43 -4.74
C TRP A 53 0.92 6.99 -3.38
N GLN A 54 0.06 8.00 -3.39
CA GLN A 54 -0.60 8.50 -2.18
C GLN A 54 -1.66 7.51 -1.72
N ILE A 55 -1.61 7.16 -0.43
CA ILE A 55 -2.62 6.36 0.25
C ILE A 55 -3.52 7.33 1.01
N GLY A 56 -4.73 7.56 0.49
CA GLY A 56 -5.77 8.37 1.12
C GLY A 56 -6.54 7.57 2.17
N GLN A 57 -7.57 8.19 2.77
CA GLN A 57 -8.45 7.53 3.73
C GLN A 57 -9.23 6.38 3.09
N ASP A 58 -9.61 6.53 1.83
CA ASP A 58 -10.34 5.54 1.06
C ASP A 58 -9.71 5.35 -0.34
N THR A 59 -10.26 4.42 -1.12
CA THR A 59 -9.82 4.19 -2.51
C THR A 59 -10.01 5.44 -3.38
N ALA A 60 -11.06 6.24 -3.14
CA ALA A 60 -11.40 7.39 -3.97
C ALA A 60 -10.44 8.58 -3.79
N SER A 61 -9.90 8.73 -2.58
CA SER A 61 -8.91 9.74 -2.21
C SER A 61 -7.46 9.29 -2.41
N SER A 62 -7.25 8.05 -2.86
CA SER A 62 -5.92 7.49 -3.12
C SER A 62 -5.48 7.66 -4.58
N SER A 63 -4.18 7.48 -4.83
CA SER A 63 -3.64 7.41 -6.19
C SER A 63 -4.20 6.21 -6.97
N ALA A 64 -4.26 6.32 -8.29
CA ALA A 64 -4.63 5.21 -9.15
C ALA A 64 -3.71 3.99 -8.91
N GLY A 65 -4.32 2.81 -8.75
CA GLY A 65 -3.61 1.57 -8.40
C GLY A 65 -3.52 1.31 -6.89
N VAL A 66 -4.01 2.22 -6.04
CA VAL A 66 -4.22 1.95 -4.61
C VAL A 66 -5.67 1.57 -4.37
N SER A 67 -5.90 0.50 -3.61
CA SER A 67 -7.21 0.14 -3.07
C SER A 67 -7.14 0.05 -1.56
N VAL A 68 -8.10 0.69 -0.90
CA VAL A 68 -8.33 0.61 0.54
C VAL A 68 -9.62 -0.16 0.76
N GLU A 69 -9.51 -1.33 1.39
CA GLU A 69 -10.63 -2.08 1.95
C GLU A 69 -10.84 -1.60 3.39
N GLU A 70 -11.77 -0.66 3.53
CA GLU A 70 -12.14 -0.06 4.81
C GLU A 70 -13.02 -1.04 5.61
N ASN A 71 -12.62 -1.33 6.85
CA ASN A 71 -13.26 -2.27 7.76
C ASN A 71 -13.90 -1.61 9.02
N GLY A 72 -14.21 -0.32 8.96
CA GLY A 72 -14.88 0.44 10.00
C GLY A 72 -13.96 0.73 11.19
N SER A 73 -14.08 -0.06 12.27
CA SER A 73 -13.22 0.10 13.46
C SER A 73 -12.08 -0.92 13.53
N ASP A 74 -12.08 -1.90 12.62
CA ASP A 74 -11.00 -2.86 12.46
C ASP A 74 -9.93 -2.28 11.52
N ASP A 75 -8.73 -2.86 11.51
CA ASP A 75 -7.65 -2.41 10.63
C ASP A 75 -8.03 -2.56 9.14
N ASP A 76 -7.73 -1.54 8.34
CA ASP A 76 -7.91 -1.56 6.89
C ASP A 76 -6.91 -2.49 6.23
N ILE A 77 -7.28 -2.97 5.04
CA ILE A 77 -6.35 -3.62 4.13
C ILE A 77 -6.08 -2.69 2.95
N ILE A 78 -4.82 -2.32 2.79
CA ILE A 78 -4.37 -1.44 1.71
C ILE A 78 -3.55 -2.27 0.73
N THR A 79 -3.90 -2.18 -0.54
CA THR A 79 -3.18 -2.83 -1.64
C THR A 79 -2.74 -1.79 -2.65
N VAL A 80 -1.47 -1.83 -3.04
CA VAL A 80 -0.88 -0.96 -4.05
C VAL A 80 -0.36 -1.83 -5.20
N ALA A 81 -0.97 -1.66 -6.37
CA ALA A 81 -0.59 -2.29 -7.62
C ALA A 81 0.44 -1.43 -8.35
N ILE A 82 1.70 -1.86 -8.33
CA ILE A 82 2.83 -1.16 -8.92
C ILE A 82 3.20 -1.84 -10.24
N PRO A 83 3.03 -1.17 -11.40
CA PRO A 83 3.42 -1.75 -12.69
C PRO A 83 4.91 -2.13 -12.73
N LEU A 84 5.26 -3.15 -13.50
CA LEU A 84 6.66 -3.51 -13.75
C LEU A 84 7.19 -2.96 -15.07
N ASP A 85 6.31 -2.47 -15.95
CA ASP A 85 6.62 -1.80 -17.23
C ASP A 85 7.70 -2.50 -18.07
N GLY A 86 7.71 -3.84 -18.03
CA GLY A 86 8.66 -4.66 -18.79
C GLY A 86 10.09 -4.70 -18.22
N GLY A 87 10.35 -4.01 -17.10
CA GLY A 87 11.65 -3.94 -16.44
C GLY A 87 11.91 -5.08 -15.45
N ALA A 88 13.15 -5.58 -15.46
CA ALA A 88 13.67 -6.42 -14.38
C ALA A 88 13.80 -5.60 -13.09
N GLY A 89 13.35 -6.16 -11.97
CA GLY A 89 13.58 -5.66 -10.61
C GLY A 89 13.07 -4.24 -10.32
N ARG A 90 11.87 -4.12 -9.72
CA ARG A 90 11.41 -2.85 -9.14
C ARG A 90 11.48 -2.95 -7.62
N PHE A 91 11.94 -1.88 -6.99
CA PHE A 91 11.93 -1.73 -5.54
C PHE A 91 10.71 -0.92 -5.15
N ALA A 92 10.14 -1.21 -3.98
CA ALA A 92 9.08 -0.43 -3.39
C ALA A 92 9.40 -0.19 -1.90
N ARG A 93 9.05 0.99 -1.40
CA ARG A 93 9.15 1.32 0.03
C ARG A 93 7.87 2.01 0.50
N LEU A 94 7.50 1.74 1.74
CA LEU A 94 6.49 2.52 2.47
C LEU A 94 7.17 3.72 3.12
N VAL A 95 6.64 4.90 2.89
CA VAL A 95 7.07 6.14 3.55
C VAL A 95 5.92 6.67 4.39
N ILE A 96 6.21 6.87 5.68
CA ILE A 96 5.27 7.45 6.63
C ILE A 96 5.86 8.76 7.14
N ALA A 97 5.12 9.85 6.97
CA ALA A 97 5.48 11.16 7.51
C ALA A 97 4.42 11.62 8.51
N ARG A 98 4.85 12.37 9.53
CA ARG A 98 3.97 13.03 10.48
C ARG A 98 4.23 14.53 10.43
N SER A 99 3.18 15.31 10.27
CA SER A 99 3.23 16.77 10.46
C SER A 99 3.34 17.05 11.96
N SER A 100 4.29 17.90 12.37
CA SER A 100 4.50 18.32 13.76
C SER A 100 3.63 19.50 14.16
#